data_AF-A0A0F8F113-F1
#
_entry.id   AF-A0A0F8F113-F1
#
_cell.length_a   1.000
_cell.length_b   1.000
_cell.length_c   1.000
_cell.angle_alpha   90.00
_cell.angle_beta   90.00
_cell.angle_gamma   90.00
#
_symmetry.space_group_name_H-M   'P 1'
#
loop_
_entity.id
_entity.type
_entity.pdbx_description
1 polymer ?
#
loop_
_entity_poly.entity_id
_entity_poly.type
_entity_poly.pdbx_seq_one_letter_code
_entity_poly.pdbx_strand_id
1 'polypeptide(L)' 'ICRDVNMALMGGAKESMIGKHFLVHVGYAISEISEEESEETMRLLKIMAGLEEIDSLESESQ' A
#
# COMPACT_ATOMS: atom_id res chain seq x y z
N ILE A 1 0.13 14.50 -2.98
CA ILE A 1 -1.15 14.48 -3.74
C ILE A 1 -2.20 13.88 -2.83
N CYS A 2 -3.39 14.49 -2.73
CA CYS A 2 -4.50 13.95 -1.95
C CYS A 2 -5.61 13.49 -2.91
N ARG A 3 -6.31 12.41 -2.57
CA ARG A 3 -7.46 11.88 -3.32
C ARG A 3 -8.54 11.44 -2.35
N ASP A 4 -9.79 11.66 -2.71
CA ASP A 4 -10.92 11.10 -1.96
C ASP A 4 -11.02 9.60 -2.23
N VAL A 5 -11.19 8.82 -1.16
CA VAL A 5 -11.25 7.35 -1.21
C VAL A 5 -12.49 6.88 -0.47
N ASN A 6 -13.20 5.94 -1.07
CA ASN A 6 -14.36 5.30 -0.49
C ASN A 6 -13.96 4.22 0.53
N MET A 7 -14.37 4.40 1.78
CA MET A 7 -14.05 3.52 2.90
C MET A 7 -15.15 2.50 3.23
N ALA A 8 -16.19 2.35 2.38
CA ALA A 8 -17.33 1.48 2.66
C ALA A 8 -16.94 0.02 2.94
N LEU A 9 -15.93 -0.49 2.24
CA LEU A 9 -15.45 -1.86 2.41
C LEU A 9 -14.71 -2.07 3.75
N MET A 10 -14.20 -1.00 4.36
CA MET A 10 -13.56 -1.02 5.69
C MET A 10 -14.56 -0.77 6.83
N GLY A 11 -15.87 -0.74 6.53
CA GLY A 11 -16.91 -0.41 7.49
C GLY A 11 -17.03 1.09 7.79
N GLY A 12 -16.63 1.94 6.83
CA GLY A 12 -16.71 3.40 6.91
C GLY A 12 -15.44 4.05 7.49
N ALA A 13 -15.30 5.35 7.24
CA ALA A 13 -14.18 6.15 7.76
C ALA A 13 -14.33 6.39 9.27
N LYS A 14 -13.30 6.07 10.05
CA LYS A 14 -13.25 6.21 11.51
C LYS A 14 -11.98 6.93 11.93
N GLU A 15 -12.03 7.69 13.01
CA GLU A 15 -10.86 8.42 13.56
C GLU A 15 -9.68 7.47 13.84
N SER A 16 -9.95 6.25 14.30
CA SER A 16 -8.93 5.24 14.59
C SER A 16 -8.17 4.72 13.36
N MET A 17 -8.59 5.09 12.14
CA MET A 17 -7.91 4.74 10.89
C MET A 17 -6.87 5.78 10.47
N ILE A 18 -6.79 6.93 11.14
CA ILE A 18 -5.79 7.95 10.86
C ILE A 18 -4.40 7.39 11.20
N GLY A 19 -3.46 7.55 10.27
CA GLY A 19 -2.10 7.01 10.37
C GLY A 19 -1.95 5.57 9.90
N LYS A 20 -3.04 4.89 9.53
CA LYS A 20 -2.99 3.55 8.95
C LYS A 20 -2.81 3.58 7.43
N HIS A 21 -2.31 2.48 6.88
CA HIS A 21 -2.07 2.32 5.45
C HIS A 21 -3.12 1.41 4.82
N PHE A 22 -3.52 1.73 3.58
CA PHE A 22 -4.54 0.98 2.86
C PHE A 22 -4.17 0.84 1.39
N LEU A 23 -4.48 -0.33 0.82
CA LEU A 23 -4.49 -0.51 -0.62
C LEU A 23 -5.75 0.12 -1.22
N VAL A 24 -5.55 0.95 -2.24
CA VAL A 24 -6.64 1.65 -2.94
C VAL A 24 -6.75 1.12 -4.36
N HIS A 25 -7.93 0.62 -4.72
CA HIS A 25 -8.24 0.15 -6.07
C HIS A 25 -9.53 0.79 -6.57
N VAL A 26 -9.47 1.45 -7.73
CA VAL A 26 -10.61 2.14 -8.38
C VAL A 26 -11.36 3.10 -7.43
N GLY A 27 -10.61 3.79 -6.57
CA GLY A 27 -11.16 4.76 -5.60
C GLY A 27 -11.74 4.16 -4.32
N TYR A 28 -11.58 2.86 -4.08
CA TYR A 28 -12.00 2.19 -2.84
C TYR A 28 -10.80 1.71 -2.04
N ALA A 29 -10.84 1.87 -0.72
CA ALA A 29 -9.94 1.14 0.18
C ALA A 29 -10.39 -0.32 0.24
N ILE A 30 -9.52 -1.24 -0.18
CA ILE A 30 -9.86 -2.66 -0.28
C ILE A 30 -9.23 -3.51 0.83
N SER A 31 -8.15 -3.03 1.44
CA SER A 31 -7.45 -3.72 2.52
C SER A 31 -6.66 -2.73 3.37
N GLU A 32 -6.76 -2.86 4.68
CA GLU A 32 -5.79 -2.30 5.63
C GLU A 32 -4.50 -3.12 5.52
N ILE A 33 -3.35 -2.46 5.55
CA ILE A 33 -2.03 -3.08 5.59
C ILE A 33 -1.17 -2.37 6.64
N SER A 34 -0.17 -3.07 7.17
CA SER A 34 0.82 -2.48 8.07
C SER A 34 1.71 -1.46 7.35
N GLU A 35 2.43 -0.67 8.13
CA GLU A 35 3.42 0.28 7.61
C GLU A 35 4.51 -0.44 6.81
N GLU A 36 5.09 -1.52 7.35
CA GLU A 36 6.10 -2.36 6.69
C GLU A 36 5.60 -2.92 5.35
N GLU A 37 4.40 -3.52 5.34
CA GLU A 37 3.80 -4.04 4.09
C GLU A 37 3.57 -2.93 3.07
N SER A 38 3.22 -1.73 3.52
CA SER A 38 3.00 -0.58 2.64
C SER A 38 4.28 -0.09 1.99
N GLU A 39 5.39 -0.09 2.74
CA GLU A 39 6.71 0.30 2.26
C GLU A 39 7.23 -0.70 1.23
N GLU A 40 7.17 -2.00 1.54
CA GLU A 40 7.64 -3.03 0.61
C GLU A 40 6.77 -3.11 -0.64
N THR A 41 5.44 -3.01 -0.49
CA THR A 41 4.54 -2.93 -1.65
C THR A 41 4.89 -1.74 -2.55
N MET A 42 5.14 -0.57 -1.95
CA MET A 42 5.49 0.63 -2.71
C MET A 42 6.84 0.48 -3.41
N ARG A 43 7.85 -0.12 -2.75
CA ARG A 43 9.15 -0.44 -3.35
C ARG A 43 8.99 -1.35 -4.57
N LEU A 44 8.25 -2.45 -4.43
CA LEU A 44 7.96 -3.36 -5.54
C LEU A 44 7.23 -2.68 -6.70
N LEU A 45 6.23 -1.83 -6.41
CA LEU A 45 5.50 -1.08 -7.43
C LEU A 45 6.41 -0.13 -8.21
N LYS A 46 7.36 0.53 -7.56
CA LYS A 46 8.33 1.41 -8.22
C LYS A 46 9.29 0.63 -9.11
N ILE A 47 9.78 -0.52 -8.64
CA ILE A 47 10.60 -1.44 -9.43
C ILE A 47 9.85 -1.86 -10.70
N MET A 48 8.59 -2.33 -10.54
CA MET A 48 7.75 -2.74 -11.67
C MET A 48 7.45 -1.60 -12.65
N ALA A 49 7.35 -0.36 -12.15
CA ALA A 49 7.19 0.84 -12.97
C ALA A 49 8.49 1.32 -13.63
N GLY A 50 9.63 0.67 -13.38
CA GLY A 50 10.95 1.06 -13.90
C GLY A 50 11.52 2.32 -13.24
N LEU A 51 11.08 2.64 -12.03
CA LEU A 51 11.52 3.81 -11.27
C LEU A 51 12.67 3.51 -10.30
N GLU A 52 12.88 2.24 -9.95
CA GLU A 52 13.95 1.74 -9.07
C GLU A 52 14.55 0.45 -9.67
N GLU A 53 15.84 0.16 -9.43
CA GLU A 53 16.53 -1.03 -9.91
C GLU A 53 16.44 -2.20 -8.91
N ILE A 54 16.48 -3.44 -9.44
CA ILE A 54 16.47 -4.68 -8.66
C ILE A 54 17.89 -4.97 -8.15
N ASP A 55 18.39 -4.20 -7.21
CA ASP A 55 19.75 -4.42 -6.66
C ASP A 55 19.74 -5.32 -5.39
N SER A 56 18.56 -5.80 -4.95
CA SER A 56 18.43 -6.41 -3.60
C SER A 56 17.31 -7.46 -3.42
N LEU A 57 16.77 -8.10 -4.47
CA LEU A 57 15.76 -9.17 -4.32
C LEU A 57 16.35 -10.56 -4.01
N GLU A 58 17.67 -10.69 -3.86
CA GLU A 58 18.29 -11.93 -3.39
C GLU A 58 18.36 -11.93 -1.85
N SER A 59 17.46 -12.65 -1.18
CA SER A 59 17.75 -13.52 -0.03
C SER A 59 16.47 -13.92 0.74
N GLU A 60 15.57 -14.70 0.13
CA GLU A 60 14.73 -15.66 0.87
C GLU A 60 14.51 -16.91 0.01
N SER A 61 15.58 -17.68 -0.13
CA SER A 61 15.55 -19.05 -0.64
C SER A 61 16.54 -19.89 0.16
N GLN A 62 16.22 -20.13 1.44
CA GLN A 62 16.79 -21.22 2.23
C GLN A 62 15.72 -21.85 3.11
#